data_AF-A0A2I0WF40-F1
#
_entry.id   AF-A0A2I0WF40-F1
#
_cell.length_a   1.000
_cell.length_b   1.000
_cell.length_c   1.000
_cell.angle_alpha   90.00
_cell.angle_beta   90.00
_cell.angle_gamma   90.00
#
_symmetry.space_group_name_H-M   'P 1'
#
loop_
_entity.id
_entity.type
_entity.pdbx_description
1 polymer ?
#
loop_
_entity_poly.entity_id
_entity_poly.type
_entity_poly.pdbx_seq_one_letter_code
_entity_poly.pdbx_strand_id
1 'polypeptide(L)'
;MKDSSRSSPPPALPFFPPLRRYLPSATVILLLFSLGYIAGLLSSPSSTSSVNPQLQSHIRDSNCSLSPPHDLFRFHTDCAKPIPHDRVLPTLLNRLFNNTSPYSDFPSPETANLLLPPAAHPRGWGSTKPVFSDLISTIRPLTIIELGTFLGASALHMASLTRNLSLPNSLILCLDDFRGWPAFRSRFGRHVPIPHHADSLLLHQFMLGVSAAGETHRILPVPFSTSSGLAALCEWGIYGDLIEVDAGHDFHSAWSDINMAYAVLRPGGVLFGHDYYTAADDHGVRRAVTLFSKAKGLKVRPHGEHWVLSPKPVDSVPV
;
A
#
# COMPACT_ATOMS: atom_id res chain seq x y z
N MET A 1 -19.50 -83.50 11.48
CA MET A 1 -18.45 -83.20 10.47
C MET A 1 -18.29 -81.69 10.48
N LYS A 2 -17.34 -81.17 11.27
CA LYS A 2 -15.94 -80.87 10.90
C LYS A 2 -15.82 -79.78 9.81
N ASP A 3 -14.97 -78.81 10.14
CA ASP A 3 -14.25 -77.85 9.30
C ASP A 3 -14.99 -76.61 8.78
N SER A 4 -14.36 -75.45 8.66
CA SER A 4 -13.18 -74.83 9.32
C SER A 4 -13.17 -73.39 8.82
N SER A 5 -12.74 -72.48 9.67
CA SER A 5 -12.52 -71.06 9.37
C SER A 5 -11.50 -70.84 8.26
N ARG A 6 -11.72 -69.80 7.43
CA ARG A 6 -10.62 -69.07 6.76
C ARG A 6 -10.91 -67.58 6.75
N SER A 7 -10.27 -66.89 7.67
CA SER A 7 -10.04 -65.45 7.64
C SER A 7 -8.95 -65.12 6.63
N SER A 8 -9.15 -64.04 5.87
CA SER A 8 -8.16 -63.46 4.95
C SER A 8 -6.95 -62.92 5.72
N PRO A 9 -5.71 -62.98 5.18
CA PRO A 9 -4.53 -62.46 5.85
C PRO A 9 -4.48 -60.93 5.77
N PRO A 10 -3.83 -60.24 6.73
CA PRO A 10 -3.62 -58.80 6.66
C PRO A 10 -2.52 -58.47 5.64
N PRO A 11 -2.46 -57.21 5.13
CA PRO A 11 -1.41 -56.80 4.19
C PRO A 11 -0.05 -56.72 4.89
N ALA A 12 0.99 -57.14 4.18
CA ALA A 12 2.37 -57.06 4.64
C ALA A 12 2.86 -55.60 4.70
N LEU A 13 3.49 -55.22 5.81
CA LEU A 13 4.19 -53.94 5.97
C LEU A 13 5.48 -53.92 5.13
N PRO A 14 5.90 -52.76 4.59
CA PRO A 14 7.15 -52.65 3.84
C PRO A 14 8.36 -52.81 4.76
N PHE A 15 9.29 -53.65 4.34
CA PHE A 15 10.59 -53.84 4.98
C PHE A 15 11.46 -52.60 4.76
N PHE A 16 11.67 -51.81 5.82
CA PHE A 16 12.70 -50.76 5.81
C PHE A 16 14.06 -51.38 6.18
N PRO A 17 15.12 -51.21 5.37
CA PRO A 17 16.45 -51.66 5.75
C PRO A 17 16.94 -50.85 6.96
N PRO A 18 17.74 -51.43 7.87
CA PRO A 18 18.19 -50.72 9.05
C PRO A 18 19.09 -49.55 8.65
N LEU A 19 18.74 -48.35 9.11
CA LEU A 19 19.46 -47.07 8.91
C LEU A 19 20.94 -47.09 9.33
N ARG A 20 21.39 -48.18 9.97
CA ARG A 20 22.73 -48.33 10.56
C ARG A 20 23.87 -48.48 9.54
N ARG A 21 23.57 -48.71 8.24
CA ARG A 21 24.60 -48.85 7.19
C ARG A 21 25.06 -47.54 6.53
N TYR A 22 24.39 -46.41 6.76
CA TYR A 22 24.73 -45.12 6.12
C TYR A 22 25.33 -44.07 7.06
N LEU A 23 25.37 -44.34 8.37
CA LEU A 23 26.00 -43.43 9.35
C LEU A 23 27.49 -43.12 9.06
N PRO A 24 28.36 -44.07 8.65
CA PRO A 24 29.78 -43.74 8.41
C PRO A 24 29.99 -42.88 7.16
N SER A 25 29.07 -42.89 6.19
CA SER A 25 29.17 -42.06 4.98
C SER A 25 28.75 -40.61 5.23
N ALA A 26 27.73 -40.37 6.06
CA ALA A 26 27.26 -39.01 6.35
C ALA A 26 28.27 -38.19 7.18
N THR A 27 28.92 -38.81 8.17
CA THR A 27 29.96 -38.16 8.97
C THR A 27 31.22 -37.87 8.16
N VAL A 28 31.62 -38.76 7.24
CA VAL A 28 32.75 -38.51 6.34
C VAL A 28 32.46 -37.35 5.39
N ILE A 29 31.25 -37.26 4.84
CA ILE A 29 30.86 -36.14 3.96
C ILE A 29 30.87 -34.81 4.74
N LEU A 30 30.32 -34.77 5.95
CA LEU A 30 30.33 -33.57 6.79
C LEU A 30 31.75 -33.15 7.20
N LEU A 31 32.63 -34.11 7.52
CA LEU A 31 34.02 -33.82 7.83
C LEU A 31 34.78 -33.28 6.61
N LEU A 32 34.60 -33.86 5.42
CA LEU A 32 35.23 -33.35 4.20
C LEU A 32 34.72 -31.95 3.83
N PHE A 33 33.41 -31.70 4.00
CA PHE A 33 32.83 -30.39 3.72
C PHE A 33 33.34 -29.31 4.69
N SER A 34 33.43 -29.65 5.98
CA SER A 34 33.97 -28.73 7.00
C SER A 34 35.46 -28.48 6.84
N LEU A 35 36.27 -29.48 6.47
CA LEU A 35 37.69 -29.30 6.15
C LEU A 35 37.88 -28.40 4.92
N GLY A 36 37.09 -28.62 3.86
CA GLY A 36 37.13 -27.78 2.65
C GLY A 36 36.75 -26.33 2.92
N TYR A 37 35.75 -26.11 3.78
CA TYR A 37 35.33 -24.77 4.19
C TYR A 37 36.42 -24.02 4.98
N ILE A 38 37.10 -24.71 5.91
CA ILE A 38 38.19 -24.12 6.70
C ILE A 38 39.42 -23.85 5.80
N ALA A 39 39.75 -24.75 4.88
CA ALA A 39 40.84 -24.53 3.92
C ALA A 39 40.55 -23.35 2.99
N GLY A 40 39.30 -23.15 2.57
CA GLY A 40 38.88 -21.98 1.77
C GLY A 40 39.03 -20.64 2.51
N LEU A 41 38.73 -20.61 3.81
CA LEU A 41 38.94 -19.42 4.65
C LEU A 41 40.43 -19.11 4.84
N LEU A 42 41.28 -20.13 5.00
CA LEU A 42 42.73 -19.97 5.18
C LEU A 42 43.48 -19.67 3.88
N SER A 43 42.91 -20.03 2.73
CA SER A 43 43.51 -19.79 1.40
C SER A 43 43.02 -18.51 0.74
N SER A 44 42.09 -17.79 1.37
CA SER A 44 41.60 -16.51 0.86
C SER A 44 42.68 -15.44 1.10
N PRO A 45 43.28 -14.86 0.04
CA PRO A 45 44.27 -13.82 0.22
C PRO A 45 43.60 -12.59 0.82
N SER A 46 44.04 -12.21 2.01
CA SER A 46 43.69 -10.94 2.64
C SER A 46 44.16 -9.80 1.73
N SER A 47 43.26 -9.24 0.94
CA SER A 47 43.53 -7.99 0.21
C SER A 47 43.54 -6.83 1.21
N THR A 48 44.63 -6.68 1.95
CA THR A 48 44.98 -5.42 2.60
C THR A 48 45.40 -4.45 1.51
N SER A 49 44.47 -3.61 1.08
CA SER A 49 44.78 -2.46 0.24
C SER A 49 45.60 -1.47 1.08
N SER A 50 46.93 -1.59 1.01
CA SER A 50 47.86 -0.57 1.49
C SER A 50 47.69 0.68 0.62
N VAL A 51 47.18 1.75 1.21
CA VAL A 51 47.17 3.06 0.56
C VAL A 51 48.61 3.58 0.55
N ASN A 52 49.19 3.66 -0.64
CA ASN A 52 50.53 4.18 -0.89
C ASN A 52 50.46 5.73 -0.94
N PRO A 53 51.11 6.47 -0.03
CA PRO A 53 51.00 7.93 0.00
C PRO A 53 52.08 8.55 -0.88
N GLN A 54 52.00 8.39 -2.20
CA GLN A 54 52.77 9.21 -3.13
C GLN A 54 52.25 9.08 -4.57
N LEU A 55 51.21 9.85 -4.88
CA LEU A 55 51.06 10.46 -6.19
C LEU A 55 50.21 11.73 -6.03
N GLN A 56 50.91 12.84 -5.79
CA GLN A 56 50.35 14.18 -6.00
C GLN A 56 49.94 14.29 -7.47
N SER A 57 48.65 14.17 -7.74
CA SER A 57 48.05 14.76 -8.93
C SER A 57 47.11 15.85 -8.46
N HIS A 58 47.42 17.07 -8.89
CA HIS A 58 46.58 18.24 -8.75
C HIS A 58 45.25 17.99 -9.47
N ILE A 59 44.28 17.42 -8.77
CA ILE A 59 42.87 17.58 -9.14
C ILE A 59 42.33 18.59 -8.14
N ARG A 60 42.13 19.81 -8.66
CA ARG A 60 41.44 20.90 -7.97
C ARG A 60 40.18 20.35 -7.31
N ASP A 61 40.01 20.69 -6.03
CA ASP A 61 38.73 20.75 -5.36
C ASP A 61 37.77 21.62 -6.17
N SER A 62 37.00 21.00 -7.06
CA SER A 62 35.81 21.60 -7.62
C SER A 62 34.61 20.93 -6.96
N ASN A 63 34.11 21.60 -5.91
CA ASN A 63 32.73 21.57 -5.41
C ASN A 63 31.85 20.49 -6.06
N CYS A 64 31.87 19.27 -5.52
CA CYS A 64 30.77 18.33 -5.73
C CYS A 64 29.70 18.59 -4.66
N SER A 65 29.21 19.82 -4.64
CA SER A 65 27.94 20.18 -3.99
C SER A 65 26.94 20.51 -5.09
N LEU A 66 26.71 19.54 -5.97
CA LEU A 66 25.53 19.56 -6.82
C LEU A 66 24.52 18.66 -6.10
N SER A 67 23.68 19.27 -5.27
CA SER A 67 22.37 18.69 -5.01
C SER A 67 21.79 18.27 -6.36
N PRO A 68 21.09 17.12 -6.46
CA PRO A 68 20.48 16.70 -7.73
C PRO A 68 19.74 17.89 -8.33
N PRO A 69 19.82 18.12 -9.66
CA PRO A 69 19.16 19.27 -10.27
C PRO A 69 17.72 19.33 -9.75
N HIS A 70 17.32 20.49 -9.21
CA HIS A 70 16.05 20.68 -8.50
C HIS A 70 14.83 20.18 -9.28
N ASP A 71 14.95 20.04 -10.59
CA ASP A 71 13.97 19.50 -11.52
C ASP A 71 13.58 18.03 -11.24
N LEU A 72 14.49 17.20 -10.73
CA LEU A 72 14.23 15.78 -10.42
C LEU A 72 13.27 15.57 -9.23
N PHE A 73 12.93 16.64 -8.51
CA PHE A 73 11.99 16.64 -7.40
C PHE A 73 10.74 17.48 -7.68
N ARG A 74 10.56 17.95 -8.93
CA ARG A 74 9.37 18.72 -9.29
C ARG A 74 8.21 17.78 -9.60
N PHE A 75 7.16 17.94 -8.81
CA PHE A 75 5.83 17.44 -9.11
C PHE A 75 5.03 18.60 -9.67
N HIS A 76 4.06 18.32 -10.56
CA HIS A 76 3.16 19.37 -11.05
C HIS A 76 2.33 19.91 -9.87
N THR A 77 2.67 21.11 -9.38
CA THR A 77 2.06 21.73 -8.18
C THR A 77 1.12 22.88 -8.49
N ASP A 78 1.04 23.31 -9.75
CA ASP A 78 0.13 24.36 -10.20
C ASP A 78 -1.30 23.83 -10.29
N CYS A 79 -1.93 23.69 -9.13
CA CYS A 79 -3.32 23.28 -9.01
C CYS A 79 -4.29 24.43 -9.27
N ALA A 80 -5.47 24.10 -9.78
CA ALA A 80 -6.55 25.05 -9.94
C ALA A 80 -7.05 25.55 -8.57
N LYS A 81 -7.69 26.73 -8.55
CA LYS A 81 -8.26 27.28 -7.32
C LYS A 81 -9.25 26.30 -6.67
N PRO A 82 -9.25 26.16 -5.33
CA PRO A 82 -10.18 25.26 -4.65
C PRO A 82 -11.64 25.55 -4.98
N ILE A 83 -12.40 24.51 -5.31
CA ILE A 83 -13.85 24.61 -5.47
C ILE A 83 -14.55 24.48 -4.11
N PRO A 84 -15.78 25.03 -3.96
CA PRO A 84 -16.60 24.81 -2.78
C PRO A 84 -16.90 23.32 -2.53
N HIS A 85 -17.01 22.92 -1.26
CA HIS A 85 -17.18 21.50 -0.87
C HIS A 85 -18.41 20.84 -1.49
N ASP A 86 -19.53 21.54 -1.52
CA ASP A 86 -20.79 21.10 -2.14
C ASP A 86 -20.68 20.89 -3.66
N ARG A 87 -19.61 21.39 -4.30
CA ARG A 87 -19.32 21.18 -5.72
C ARG A 87 -18.39 20.01 -5.99
N VAL A 88 -17.77 19.40 -4.97
CA VAL A 88 -16.82 18.30 -5.15
C VAL A 88 -17.49 17.07 -5.76
N LEU A 89 -18.53 16.52 -5.11
CA LEU A 89 -19.24 15.35 -5.62
C LEU A 89 -19.88 15.59 -7.00
N PRO A 90 -20.62 16.69 -7.26
CA PRO A 90 -21.14 16.98 -8.59
C PRO A 90 -20.05 17.07 -9.67
N THR A 91 -18.88 17.63 -9.34
CA THR A 91 -17.76 17.72 -10.29
C THR A 91 -17.21 16.34 -10.62
N LEU A 92 -17.05 15.46 -9.62
CA LEU A 92 -16.57 14.10 -9.83
C LEU A 92 -17.59 13.25 -10.62
N LEU A 93 -18.87 13.33 -10.28
CA LEU A 93 -19.92 12.64 -11.03
C LEU A 93 -19.96 13.09 -12.49
N ASN A 94 -19.85 14.40 -12.76
CA ASN A 94 -19.81 14.92 -14.11
C ASN A 94 -18.60 14.41 -14.90
N ARG A 95 -17.40 14.55 -14.33
CA ARG A 95 -16.15 14.28 -15.04
C ARG A 95 -15.82 12.80 -15.17
N LEU A 96 -16.25 11.96 -14.22
CA LEU A 96 -15.89 10.54 -14.18
C LEU A 96 -17.05 9.62 -14.57
N PHE A 97 -18.29 10.01 -14.29
CA PHE A 97 -19.44 9.10 -14.29
C PHE A 97 -20.65 9.65 -15.05
N ASN A 98 -20.44 10.59 -15.98
CA ASN A 98 -21.49 11.17 -16.82
C ASN A 98 -22.72 11.65 -16.01
N ASN A 99 -22.46 12.35 -14.91
CA ASN A 99 -23.46 12.87 -13.95
C ASN A 99 -24.35 11.80 -13.29
N THR A 100 -23.95 10.54 -13.30
CA THR A 100 -24.69 9.43 -12.68
C THR A 100 -23.85 8.82 -11.55
N SER A 101 -24.49 8.36 -10.47
CA SER A 101 -23.75 7.64 -9.42
C SER A 101 -23.16 6.35 -10.00
N PRO A 102 -21.89 6.01 -9.72
CA PRO A 102 -21.34 4.72 -10.16
C PRO A 102 -22.07 3.53 -9.53
N TYR A 103 -22.84 3.76 -8.45
CA TYR A 103 -23.65 2.74 -7.79
C TYR A 103 -25.06 2.59 -8.36
N SER A 104 -25.50 3.50 -9.23
CA SER A 104 -26.82 3.40 -9.86
C SER A 104 -26.89 2.13 -10.70
N ASP A 105 -27.93 1.31 -10.45
CA ASP A 105 -28.18 0.04 -11.14
C ASP A 105 -27.02 -0.99 -11.05
N PHE A 106 -26.11 -0.80 -10.10
CA PHE A 106 -25.00 -1.71 -9.81
C PHE A 106 -25.35 -2.70 -8.68
N PRO A 107 -24.87 -3.97 -8.75
CA PRO A 107 -24.25 -4.62 -9.91
C PRO A 107 -25.30 -5.10 -10.93
N SER A 108 -24.89 -5.25 -12.19
CA SER A 108 -25.71 -6.01 -13.15
C SER A 108 -25.85 -7.46 -12.70
N PRO A 109 -26.91 -8.20 -13.09
CA PRO A 109 -27.06 -9.62 -12.75
C PRO A 109 -25.88 -10.48 -13.20
N GLU A 110 -25.29 -10.19 -14.35
CA GLU A 110 -24.10 -10.88 -14.85
C GLU A 110 -22.88 -10.61 -13.95
N THR A 111 -22.62 -9.34 -13.64
CA THR A 111 -21.55 -8.95 -12.73
C THR A 111 -21.74 -9.59 -11.36
N ALA A 112 -22.96 -9.58 -10.81
CA ALA A 112 -23.27 -10.12 -9.49
C ALA A 112 -22.88 -11.61 -9.37
N ASN A 113 -23.06 -12.40 -10.44
CA ASN A 113 -22.69 -13.81 -10.47
C ASN A 113 -21.18 -14.07 -10.45
N LEU A 114 -20.37 -13.05 -10.76
CA LEU A 114 -18.91 -13.13 -10.72
C LEU A 114 -18.32 -12.71 -9.36
N LEU A 115 -19.07 -11.96 -8.55
CA LEU A 115 -18.58 -11.39 -7.30
C LEU A 115 -18.72 -12.34 -6.11
N LEU A 116 -17.85 -12.16 -5.12
CA LEU A 116 -18.01 -12.81 -3.83
C LEU A 116 -19.08 -12.07 -3.02
N PRO A 117 -19.83 -12.76 -2.14
CA PRO A 117 -20.73 -12.10 -1.21
C PRO A 117 -20.00 -10.99 -0.42
N PRO A 118 -20.66 -9.85 -0.17
CA PRO A 118 -20.03 -8.74 0.55
C PRO A 118 -19.63 -9.21 1.95
N ALA A 119 -18.35 -9.04 2.28
CA ALA A 119 -17.84 -9.34 3.61
C ALA A 119 -18.19 -8.18 4.56
N ALA A 120 -18.70 -8.51 5.76
CA ALA A 120 -18.92 -7.51 6.81
C ALA A 120 -17.62 -6.77 7.21
N HIS A 121 -16.49 -7.46 7.08
CA HIS A 121 -15.15 -6.91 7.26
C HIS A 121 -14.32 -7.27 6.04
N PRO A 122 -14.29 -6.44 4.98
CA PRO A 122 -13.47 -6.71 3.81
C PRO A 122 -11.99 -6.72 4.20
N ARG A 123 -11.18 -7.38 3.37
CA ARG A 123 -9.74 -7.50 3.64
C ARG A 123 -9.07 -6.13 3.55
N GLY A 124 -8.35 -5.77 4.59
CA GLY A 124 -7.42 -4.63 4.66
C GLY A 124 -6.40 -4.82 5.77
N TRP A 125 -5.33 -4.04 5.75
CA TRP A 125 -4.24 -4.07 6.73
C TRP A 125 -4.20 -2.73 7.44
N GLY A 126 -4.05 -2.72 8.76
CA GLY A 126 -4.06 -1.45 9.52
C GLY A 126 -5.38 -0.66 9.50
N SER A 127 -6.39 -1.09 8.73
CA SER A 127 -7.55 -0.28 8.33
C SER A 127 -8.51 0.15 9.45
N THR A 128 -8.34 -0.37 10.67
CA THR A 128 -9.19 -0.04 11.84
C THR A 128 -8.37 0.38 13.06
N LYS A 129 -7.11 0.79 12.86
CA LYS A 129 -6.22 1.19 13.95
C LYS A 129 -6.65 2.54 14.55
N PRO A 130 -6.28 2.84 15.81
CA PRO A 130 -6.74 4.06 16.50
C PRO A 130 -6.38 5.40 15.81
N VAL A 131 -5.36 5.41 14.94
CA VAL A 131 -4.97 6.63 14.20
C VAL A 131 -6.14 7.23 13.43
N PHE A 132 -7.04 6.41 12.85
CA PHE A 132 -8.19 6.88 12.09
C PHE A 132 -9.18 7.63 12.98
N SER A 133 -9.55 7.06 14.14
CA SER A 133 -10.45 7.72 15.09
C SER A 133 -9.85 9.00 15.66
N ASP A 134 -8.56 8.99 15.97
CA ASP A 134 -7.86 10.17 16.52
C ASP A 134 -7.83 11.31 15.49
N LEU A 135 -7.48 11.01 14.24
CA LEU A 135 -7.42 12.01 13.18
C LEU A 135 -8.80 12.51 12.77
N ILE A 136 -9.79 11.64 12.56
CA ILE A 136 -11.13 12.06 12.12
C ILE A 136 -11.84 12.86 13.21
N SER A 137 -11.68 12.50 14.49
CA SER A 137 -12.26 13.27 15.60
C SER A 137 -11.63 14.66 15.75
N THR A 138 -10.32 14.77 15.49
CA THR A 138 -9.57 16.04 15.59
C THR A 138 -9.81 16.94 14.38
N ILE A 139 -9.67 16.40 13.16
CA ILE A 139 -9.70 17.16 11.91
C ILE A 139 -11.14 17.43 11.45
N ARG A 140 -12.09 16.54 11.78
CA ARG A 140 -13.49 16.60 11.33
C ARG A 140 -13.60 16.86 9.80
N PRO A 141 -12.96 16.04 8.96
CA PRO A 141 -12.75 16.32 7.54
C PRO A 141 -14.06 16.36 6.74
N LEU A 142 -14.16 17.30 5.81
CA LEU A 142 -15.22 17.34 4.81
C LEU A 142 -14.87 16.47 3.60
N THR A 143 -13.60 16.47 3.18
CA THR A 143 -13.09 15.57 2.13
C THR A 143 -11.92 14.76 2.67
N ILE A 144 -12.07 13.43 2.62
CA ILE A 144 -11.01 12.45 2.88
C ILE A 144 -10.57 11.89 1.53
N ILE A 145 -9.27 11.79 1.29
CA ILE A 145 -8.71 11.13 0.10
C ILE A 145 -7.90 9.92 0.59
N GLU A 146 -8.16 8.75 0.03
CA GLU A 146 -7.44 7.52 0.33
C GLU A 146 -6.73 7.06 -0.94
N LEU A 147 -5.43 6.81 -0.85
CA LEU A 147 -4.62 6.23 -1.93
C LEU A 147 -4.36 4.76 -1.61
N GLY A 148 -4.80 3.87 -2.49
CA GLY A 148 -4.66 2.41 -2.28
C GLY A 148 -5.82 1.84 -1.45
N THR A 149 -7.02 1.92 -1.98
CA THR A 149 -8.25 1.51 -1.28
C THR A 149 -8.46 -0.01 -1.24
N PHE A 150 -7.98 -0.75 -2.24
CA PHE A 150 -8.20 -2.18 -2.41
C PHE A 150 -9.70 -2.57 -2.29
N LEU A 151 -10.08 -3.34 -1.25
CA LEU A 151 -11.47 -3.75 -1.00
C LEU A 151 -12.24 -2.79 -0.08
N GLY A 152 -11.65 -1.66 0.31
CA GLY A 152 -12.36 -0.57 1.01
C GLY A 152 -12.49 -0.73 2.51
N ALA A 153 -11.64 -1.53 3.16
CA ALA A 153 -11.73 -1.75 4.61
C ALA A 153 -11.55 -0.44 5.42
N SER A 154 -10.56 0.36 5.07
CA SER A 154 -10.26 1.66 5.70
C SER A 154 -11.30 2.70 5.31
N ALA A 155 -11.67 2.81 4.03
CA ALA A 155 -12.79 3.65 3.58
C ALA A 155 -14.09 3.40 4.36
N LEU A 156 -14.53 2.14 4.52
CA LEU A 156 -15.71 1.80 5.30
C LEU A 156 -15.57 2.13 6.78
N HIS A 157 -14.36 1.96 7.35
CA HIS A 157 -14.09 2.36 8.71
C HIS A 157 -14.19 3.88 8.89
N MET A 158 -13.59 4.66 7.98
CA MET A 158 -13.69 6.13 7.96
C MET A 158 -15.13 6.61 7.77
N ALA A 159 -15.93 5.93 6.94
CA ALA A 159 -17.35 6.22 6.79
C ALA A 159 -18.12 5.97 8.10
N SER A 160 -17.84 4.87 8.78
CA SER A 160 -18.43 4.58 10.09
C SER A 160 -18.04 5.62 11.15
N LEU A 161 -16.78 6.03 11.22
CA LEU A 161 -16.29 7.05 12.14
C LEU A 161 -16.93 8.42 11.89
N THR A 162 -16.95 8.87 10.64
CA THR A 162 -17.57 10.16 10.26
C THR A 162 -19.07 10.17 10.55
N ARG A 163 -19.77 9.06 10.30
CA ARG A 163 -21.18 8.88 10.66
C ARG A 163 -21.39 8.97 12.18
N ASN A 164 -20.60 8.26 12.97
CA ASN A 164 -20.69 8.27 14.44
C ASN A 164 -20.44 9.66 15.04
N LEU A 165 -19.58 10.46 14.38
CA LEU A 165 -19.27 11.84 14.77
C LEU A 165 -20.25 12.88 14.20
N SER A 166 -21.35 12.43 13.58
CA SER A 166 -22.35 13.27 12.94
C SER A 166 -21.75 14.26 11.93
N LEU A 167 -20.90 13.74 11.04
CA LEU A 167 -20.34 14.46 9.90
C LEU A 167 -21.07 14.03 8.62
N PRO A 168 -22.28 14.55 8.35
CA PRO A 168 -23.11 14.10 7.23
C PRO A 168 -22.54 14.49 5.87
N ASN A 169 -21.72 15.54 5.82
CA ASN A 169 -21.15 16.09 4.60
C ASN A 169 -19.75 15.54 4.29
N SER A 170 -19.20 14.64 5.10
CA SER A 170 -17.90 14.02 4.81
C SER A 170 -17.99 13.15 3.57
N LEU A 171 -17.08 13.38 2.63
CA LEU A 171 -16.91 12.62 1.39
C LEU A 171 -15.56 11.89 1.46
N ILE A 172 -15.52 10.63 1.03
CA ILE A 172 -14.33 9.78 0.99
C ILE A 172 -14.08 9.43 -0.47
N LEU A 173 -12.93 9.87 -0.98
CA LEU A 173 -12.48 9.64 -2.35
C LEU A 173 -11.44 8.52 -2.33
N CYS A 174 -11.78 7.40 -2.97
CA CYS A 174 -10.96 6.19 -2.97
C CYS A 174 -10.19 6.07 -4.29
N LEU A 175 -8.92 6.50 -4.30
CA LEU A 175 -8.05 6.49 -5.47
C LEU A 175 -7.26 5.18 -5.51
N ASP A 176 -7.64 4.32 -6.45
CA ASP A 176 -7.00 3.04 -6.72
C ASP A 176 -7.25 2.72 -8.19
N ASP A 177 -6.31 2.06 -8.87
CA ASP A 177 -6.59 1.59 -10.23
C ASP A 177 -7.50 0.35 -10.24
N PHE A 178 -7.71 -0.25 -9.07
CA PHE A 178 -8.48 -1.46 -8.83
C PHE A 178 -8.04 -2.63 -9.71
N ARG A 179 -6.75 -2.71 -10.00
CA ARG A 179 -6.13 -3.84 -10.71
C ARG A 179 -5.26 -4.68 -9.79
N GLY A 180 -4.88 -4.12 -8.65
CA GLY A 180 -3.94 -4.72 -7.70
C GLY A 180 -2.52 -4.79 -8.29
N TRP A 181 -1.59 -5.38 -7.54
CA TRP A 181 -0.19 -5.52 -7.97
C TRP A 181 0.12 -6.95 -8.45
N PRO A 182 1.15 -7.16 -9.30
CA PRO A 182 1.56 -8.49 -9.69
C PRO A 182 1.74 -9.42 -8.48
N ALA A 183 1.12 -10.60 -8.54
CA ALA A 183 1.11 -11.61 -7.46
C ALA A 183 0.23 -11.33 -6.22
N PHE A 184 -0.57 -10.27 -6.16
CA PHE A 184 -1.52 -10.08 -5.04
C PHE A 184 -2.44 -11.30 -4.84
N ARG A 185 -2.87 -11.91 -5.95
CA ARG A 185 -3.79 -13.06 -5.94
C ARG A 185 -3.19 -14.32 -5.32
N SER A 186 -1.89 -14.56 -5.45
CA SER A 186 -1.27 -15.74 -4.83
C SER A 186 -1.34 -15.67 -3.30
N ARG A 187 -1.38 -14.46 -2.75
CA ARG A 187 -1.50 -14.20 -1.31
C ARG A 187 -2.97 -14.06 -0.87
N PHE A 188 -3.82 -13.45 -1.69
CA PHE A 188 -5.14 -12.98 -1.27
C PHE A 188 -6.33 -13.49 -2.09
N GLY A 189 -6.11 -14.47 -2.97
CA GLY A 189 -7.11 -14.99 -3.92
C GLY A 189 -8.44 -15.47 -3.30
N ARG A 190 -8.49 -15.77 -2.00
CA ARG A 190 -9.75 -16.13 -1.31
C ARG A 190 -10.68 -14.95 -1.02
N HIS A 191 -10.17 -13.72 -1.04
CA HIS A 191 -10.93 -12.50 -0.70
C HIS A 191 -11.35 -11.71 -1.94
N VAL A 192 -10.97 -12.17 -3.13
CA VAL A 192 -11.17 -11.44 -4.38
C VAL A 192 -11.78 -12.36 -5.44
N PRO A 193 -12.69 -11.87 -6.28
CA PRO A 193 -13.28 -12.66 -7.37
C PRO A 193 -12.23 -13.27 -8.29
N ILE A 194 -12.58 -14.33 -9.02
CA ILE A 194 -11.73 -14.88 -10.09
C ILE A 194 -11.70 -13.85 -11.24
N PRO A 195 -10.53 -13.56 -11.85
CA PRO A 195 -10.46 -12.58 -12.92
C PRO A 195 -11.31 -13.01 -14.11
N HIS A 196 -11.95 -12.04 -14.77
CA HIS A 196 -12.79 -12.28 -15.93
C HIS A 196 -12.39 -11.31 -17.05
N HIS A 197 -12.11 -11.82 -18.25
CA HIS A 197 -11.63 -11.01 -19.39
C HIS A 197 -10.48 -10.04 -19.05
N ALA A 198 -9.49 -10.51 -18.30
CA ALA A 198 -8.35 -9.73 -17.79
C ALA A 198 -8.69 -8.60 -16.80
N ASP A 199 -9.94 -8.48 -16.36
CA ASP A 199 -10.34 -7.65 -15.22
C ASP A 199 -10.12 -8.41 -13.91
N SER A 200 -9.54 -7.73 -12.91
CA SER A 200 -9.34 -8.24 -11.56
C SER A 200 -10.65 -8.34 -10.76
N LEU A 201 -11.68 -7.60 -11.20
CA LEU A 201 -12.97 -7.37 -10.54
C LEU A 201 -12.85 -6.72 -9.14
N LEU A 202 -11.71 -6.14 -8.78
CA LEU A 202 -11.54 -5.46 -7.49
C LEU A 202 -12.47 -4.24 -7.35
N LEU A 203 -12.62 -3.42 -8.40
CA LEU A 203 -13.52 -2.25 -8.37
C LEU A 203 -14.95 -2.68 -8.08
N HIS A 204 -15.41 -3.69 -8.81
CA HIS A 204 -16.75 -4.25 -8.65
C HIS A 204 -16.93 -4.84 -7.23
N GLN A 205 -15.94 -5.57 -6.72
CA GLN A 205 -16.00 -6.14 -5.37
C GLN A 205 -16.01 -5.05 -4.28
N PHE A 206 -15.21 -4.00 -4.45
CA PHE A 206 -15.20 -2.82 -3.58
C PHE A 206 -16.56 -2.13 -3.59
N MET A 207 -17.11 -1.84 -4.77
CA MET A 207 -18.39 -1.16 -4.92
C MET A 207 -19.55 -1.97 -4.32
N LEU A 208 -19.50 -3.31 -4.43
CA LEU A 208 -20.47 -4.20 -3.78
C LEU A 208 -20.40 -4.10 -2.25
N GLY A 209 -19.18 -4.02 -1.69
CA GLY A 209 -18.96 -3.80 -0.26
C GLY A 209 -19.53 -2.47 0.23
N VAL A 210 -19.26 -1.38 -0.51
CA VAL A 210 -19.81 -0.05 -0.19
C VAL A 210 -21.34 -0.03 -0.28
N SER A 211 -21.90 -0.67 -1.30
CA SER A 211 -23.35 -0.77 -1.50
C SER A 211 -24.02 -1.54 -0.35
N ALA A 212 -23.44 -2.69 0.03
CA ALA A 212 -23.92 -3.49 1.14
C ALA A 212 -23.82 -2.77 2.50
N ALA A 213 -22.85 -1.88 2.66
CA ALA A 213 -22.68 -1.06 3.87
C ALA A 213 -23.61 0.16 3.92
N GLY A 214 -24.31 0.50 2.82
CA GLY A 214 -25.18 1.67 2.74
C GLY A 214 -24.41 3.00 2.70
N GLU A 215 -23.19 3.00 2.17
CA GLU A 215 -22.29 4.18 2.17
C GLU A 215 -22.07 4.78 0.76
N THR A 216 -22.94 4.44 -0.19
CA THR A 216 -22.84 4.83 -1.61
C THR A 216 -22.95 6.34 -1.86
N HIS A 217 -23.52 7.10 -0.92
CA HIS A 217 -23.64 8.56 -0.99
C HIS A 217 -22.38 9.31 -0.54
N ARG A 218 -21.42 8.63 0.11
CA ARG A 218 -20.22 9.28 0.67
C ARG A 218 -18.89 8.62 0.32
N ILE A 219 -18.86 7.36 -0.09
CA ILE A 219 -17.64 6.72 -0.58
C ILE A 219 -17.70 6.70 -2.10
N LEU A 220 -16.78 7.36 -2.78
CA LEU A 220 -16.71 7.40 -4.24
C LEU A 220 -15.42 6.74 -4.76
N PRO A 221 -15.51 5.72 -5.63
CA PRO A 221 -14.33 5.20 -6.31
C PRO A 221 -13.80 6.26 -7.28
N VAL A 222 -12.48 6.38 -7.37
CA VAL A 222 -11.76 7.11 -8.42
C VAL A 222 -10.83 6.09 -9.08
N PRO A 223 -11.32 5.35 -10.10
CA PRO A 223 -10.68 4.12 -10.59
C PRO A 223 -9.51 4.40 -11.54
N PHE A 224 -8.49 5.10 -11.04
CA PHE A 224 -7.29 5.51 -11.76
C PHE A 224 -6.07 5.32 -10.88
N SER A 225 -4.88 5.28 -11.50
CA SER A 225 -3.63 5.31 -10.72
C SER A 225 -3.63 6.52 -9.77
N THR A 226 -3.01 6.36 -8.60
CA THR A 226 -2.87 7.43 -7.61
C THR A 226 -2.35 8.72 -8.24
N SER A 227 -1.31 8.61 -9.07
CA SER A 227 -0.74 9.73 -9.82
C SER A 227 -1.74 10.44 -10.74
N SER A 228 -2.47 9.70 -11.57
CA SER A 228 -3.43 10.29 -12.52
C SER A 228 -4.63 10.88 -11.77
N GLY A 229 -5.12 10.19 -10.74
CA GLY A 229 -6.20 10.67 -9.89
C GLY A 229 -5.83 11.97 -9.16
N LEU A 230 -4.67 12.02 -8.50
CA LEU A 230 -4.19 13.21 -7.79
C LEU A 230 -3.94 14.40 -8.74
N ALA A 231 -3.36 14.15 -9.93
CA ALA A 231 -3.18 15.18 -10.94
C ALA A 231 -4.54 15.76 -11.39
N ALA A 232 -5.53 14.90 -11.64
CA ALA A 232 -6.88 15.34 -11.98
C ALA A 232 -7.55 16.14 -10.84
N LEU A 233 -7.44 15.69 -9.58
CA LEU A 233 -7.97 16.43 -8.44
C LEU A 233 -7.34 17.83 -8.33
N CYS A 234 -6.01 17.92 -8.52
CA CYS A 234 -5.26 19.18 -8.56
C CYS A 234 -5.77 20.12 -9.68
N GLU A 235 -5.93 19.61 -10.91
CA GLU A 235 -6.48 20.37 -12.03
C GLU A 235 -7.94 20.80 -11.83
N TRP A 236 -8.71 20.05 -11.06
CA TRP A 236 -10.13 20.33 -10.81
C TRP A 236 -10.36 21.17 -9.54
N GLY A 237 -9.29 21.52 -8.82
CA GLY A 237 -9.38 22.28 -7.59
C GLY A 237 -10.05 21.52 -6.44
N ILE A 238 -9.92 20.18 -6.43
CA ILE A 238 -10.43 19.31 -5.37
C ILE A 238 -9.30 18.99 -4.41
N TYR A 239 -9.54 19.22 -3.12
CA TYR A 239 -8.52 19.06 -2.08
C TYR A 239 -9.06 18.29 -0.88
N GLY A 240 -8.20 17.49 -0.25
CA GLY A 240 -8.51 16.76 0.97
C GLY A 240 -8.19 17.57 2.24
N ASP A 241 -8.99 17.39 3.28
CA ASP A 241 -8.68 17.85 4.65
C ASP A 241 -7.85 16.79 5.40
N LEU A 242 -8.08 15.52 5.05
CA LEU A 242 -7.33 14.36 5.55
C LEU A 242 -6.99 13.46 4.36
N ILE A 243 -5.72 13.09 4.21
CA ILE A 243 -5.29 12.22 3.11
C ILE A 243 -4.49 11.04 3.67
N GLU A 244 -4.89 9.83 3.28
CA GLU A 244 -4.20 8.58 3.60
C GLU A 244 -3.38 8.08 2.40
N VAL A 245 -2.14 7.65 2.64
CA VAL A 245 -1.29 6.96 1.67
C VAL A 245 -1.04 5.51 2.10
N ASP A 246 -1.67 4.56 1.43
CA ASP A 246 -1.53 3.10 1.63
C ASP A 246 -1.53 2.34 0.27
N ALA A 247 -0.77 2.86 -0.70
CA ALA A 247 -0.75 2.36 -2.08
C ALA A 247 0.53 1.56 -2.41
N GLY A 248 1.56 2.20 -2.99
CA GLY A 248 2.82 1.53 -3.34
C GLY A 248 3.83 1.59 -2.20
N HIS A 249 4.45 0.46 -1.86
CA HIS A 249 5.30 0.36 -0.65
C HIS A 249 6.81 0.49 -0.95
N ASP A 250 7.21 0.54 -2.22
CA ASP A 250 8.58 0.86 -2.57
C ASP A 250 8.84 2.37 -2.44
N PHE A 251 10.11 2.74 -2.30
CA PHE A 251 10.51 4.14 -2.13
C PHE A 251 9.95 5.07 -3.21
N HIS A 252 9.96 4.68 -4.50
CA HIS A 252 9.60 5.60 -5.59
C HIS A 252 8.10 5.82 -5.67
N SER A 253 7.31 4.75 -5.52
CA SER A 253 5.85 4.86 -5.47
C SER A 253 5.41 5.69 -4.26
N ALA A 254 5.89 5.36 -3.06
CA ALA A 254 5.58 6.12 -1.84
C ALA A 254 6.05 7.58 -1.94
N TRP A 255 7.25 7.82 -2.48
CA TRP A 255 7.75 9.18 -2.71
C TRP A 255 6.84 9.97 -3.63
N SER A 256 6.40 9.38 -4.74
CA SER A 256 5.50 10.03 -5.69
C SER A 256 4.15 10.35 -5.05
N ASP A 257 3.53 9.36 -4.41
CA ASP A 257 2.21 9.50 -3.77
C ASP A 257 2.22 10.57 -2.68
N ILE A 258 3.24 10.58 -1.80
CA ILE A 258 3.37 11.57 -0.73
C ILE A 258 3.48 12.99 -1.31
N ASN A 259 4.30 13.19 -2.35
CA ASN A 259 4.49 14.51 -2.94
C ASN A 259 3.22 15.02 -3.63
N MET A 260 2.55 14.17 -4.42
CA MET A 260 1.32 14.53 -5.13
C MET A 260 0.14 14.72 -4.18
N ALA A 261 0.02 13.86 -3.15
CA ALA A 261 -1.00 13.99 -2.11
C ALA A 261 -0.85 15.31 -1.36
N TYR A 262 0.38 15.71 -1.02
CA TYR A 262 0.62 16.98 -0.33
C TYR A 262 0.24 18.21 -1.18
N ALA A 263 0.34 18.13 -2.51
CA ALA A 263 -0.10 19.20 -3.41
C ALA A 263 -1.62 19.43 -3.30
N VAL A 264 -2.41 18.36 -3.22
CA VAL A 264 -3.88 18.42 -3.06
C VAL A 264 -4.36 18.37 -1.60
N LEU A 265 -3.47 18.53 -0.64
CA LEU A 265 -3.82 18.69 0.77
C LEU A 265 -4.17 20.16 1.07
N ARG A 266 -5.28 20.41 1.77
CA ARG A 266 -5.62 21.76 2.23
C ARG A 266 -4.65 22.28 3.28
N PRO A 267 -4.41 23.60 3.34
CA PRO A 267 -3.75 24.20 4.50
C PRO A 267 -4.50 23.84 5.79
N GLY A 268 -3.77 23.45 6.84
CA GLY A 268 -4.31 22.88 8.08
C GLY A 268 -4.69 21.40 8.02
N GLY A 269 -4.74 20.80 6.82
CA GLY A 269 -5.01 19.38 6.64
C GLY A 269 -3.85 18.49 7.08
N VAL A 270 -4.13 17.19 7.25
CA VAL A 270 -3.14 16.19 7.67
C VAL A 270 -2.95 15.13 6.59
N LEU A 271 -1.69 14.86 6.26
CA LEU A 271 -1.27 13.70 5.47
C LEU A 271 -0.76 12.62 6.42
N PHE A 272 -1.30 11.42 6.30
CA PHE A 272 -0.87 10.24 7.04
C PHE A 272 -0.80 9.05 6.08
N GLY A 273 -0.23 7.95 6.54
CA GLY A 273 -0.18 6.74 5.74
C GLY A 273 0.26 5.55 6.56
N HIS A 274 0.22 4.39 5.93
CA HIS A 274 0.48 3.11 6.57
C HIS A 274 1.92 2.64 6.32
N ASP A 275 2.20 1.37 6.61
CA ASP A 275 3.49 0.70 6.40
C ASP A 275 4.70 1.37 7.05
N TYR A 276 4.46 2.02 8.19
CA TYR A 276 5.52 2.50 9.07
C TYR A 276 5.88 1.41 10.08
N TYR A 277 7.17 1.06 10.20
CA TYR A 277 7.62 -0.05 11.05
C TYR A 277 6.99 -1.43 10.74
N THR A 278 6.49 -1.64 9.52
CA THR A 278 6.07 -2.96 9.04
C THR A 278 7.18 -3.62 8.23
N ALA A 279 7.02 -4.88 7.82
CA ALA A 279 7.96 -5.48 6.87
C ALA A 279 7.99 -4.76 5.52
N ALA A 280 6.92 -4.05 5.15
CA ALA A 280 6.89 -3.22 3.96
C ALA A 280 7.77 -1.97 4.09
N ASP A 281 8.04 -1.51 5.32
CA ASP A 281 8.91 -0.36 5.58
C ASP A 281 10.31 -0.53 4.98
N ASP A 282 10.83 -1.76 5.01
CA ASP A 282 12.14 -2.12 4.45
C ASP A 282 12.23 -1.86 2.93
N HIS A 283 11.09 -1.72 2.25
CA HIS A 283 10.99 -1.42 0.82
C HIS A 283 11.08 0.08 0.50
N GLY A 284 10.85 0.97 1.48
CA GLY A 284 11.17 2.39 1.33
C GLY A 284 10.17 3.41 1.86
N VAL A 285 9.03 3.02 2.43
CA VAL A 285 8.00 3.97 2.93
C VAL A 285 8.58 4.98 3.92
N ARG A 286 9.22 4.56 5.02
CA ARG A 286 9.82 5.50 5.99
C ARG A 286 10.92 6.37 5.38
N ARG A 287 11.68 5.85 4.41
CA ARG A 287 12.70 6.63 3.71
C ARG A 287 12.04 7.76 2.92
N ALA A 288 10.95 7.48 2.21
CA ALA A 288 10.19 8.49 1.46
C ALA A 288 9.59 9.56 2.39
N VAL A 289 8.91 9.15 3.46
CA VAL A 289 8.30 10.06 4.45
C VAL A 289 9.36 10.91 5.17
N THR A 290 10.49 10.31 5.55
CA THR A 290 11.58 11.03 6.22
C THR A 290 12.22 12.07 5.31
N LEU A 291 12.49 11.71 4.05
CA LEU A 291 13.03 12.64 3.07
C LEU A 291 12.05 13.79 2.80
N PHE A 292 10.77 13.48 2.64
CA PHE A 292 9.73 14.45 2.32
C PHE A 292 9.53 15.45 3.46
N SER A 293 9.39 14.94 4.68
CA SER A 293 9.21 15.76 5.88
C SER A 293 10.38 16.70 6.11
N LYS A 294 11.62 16.22 5.93
CA LYS A 294 12.82 17.07 5.98
C LYS A 294 12.80 18.16 4.91
N ALA A 295 12.43 17.81 3.67
CA ALA A 295 12.36 18.76 2.56
C ALA A 295 11.28 19.84 2.75
N LYS A 296 10.17 19.52 3.42
CA LYS A 296 9.05 20.44 3.70
C LYS A 296 9.09 21.08 5.08
N GLY A 297 10.08 20.76 5.92
CA GLY A 297 10.14 21.26 7.30
C GLY A 297 9.02 20.76 8.22
N LEU A 298 8.46 19.58 7.92
CA LEU A 298 7.37 18.96 8.67
C LEU A 298 7.91 17.98 9.71
N LYS A 299 7.13 17.73 10.76
CA LYS A 299 7.42 16.67 11.74
C LYS A 299 6.70 15.38 11.35
N VAL A 300 7.38 14.25 11.46
CA VAL A 300 6.77 12.91 11.34
C VAL A 300 6.54 12.36 12.73
N ARG A 301 5.32 11.90 13.02
CA ARG A 301 4.98 11.20 14.24
C ARG A 301 4.49 9.78 13.89
N PRO A 302 5.14 8.72 14.40
CA PRO A 302 4.61 7.37 14.29
C PRO A 302 3.33 7.20 15.14
N HIS A 303 2.40 6.40 14.65
CA HIS A 303 1.19 5.96 15.36
C HIS A 303 0.94 4.48 15.04
N GLY A 304 1.58 3.59 15.81
CA GLY A 304 1.60 2.17 15.51
C GLY A 304 2.26 1.89 14.16
N GLU A 305 1.52 1.23 13.27
CA GLU A 305 1.95 0.89 11.89
C GLU A 305 1.78 2.06 10.90
N HIS A 306 1.33 3.22 11.38
CA HIS A 306 1.09 4.41 10.55
C HIS A 306 2.08 5.53 10.87
N TRP A 307 2.29 6.42 9.91
CA TRP A 307 2.97 7.69 10.08
C TRP A 307 1.99 8.83 9.91
N VAL A 308 2.20 9.92 10.65
CA VAL A 308 1.38 11.12 10.59
C VAL A 308 2.31 12.33 10.44
N LEU A 309 2.11 13.14 9.40
CA LEU A 309 2.81 14.43 9.28
C LEU A 309 2.13 15.50 10.14
N SER A 310 2.91 16.47 10.62
CA SER A 310 2.35 17.71 11.16
C SER A 310 1.44 18.39 10.11
N PRO A 311 0.38 19.11 10.54
CA PRO A 311 -0.54 19.77 9.63
C PRO A 311 0.17 20.65 8.59
N LYS A 312 -0.37 20.69 7.37
CA LYS A 312 0.13 21.57 6.32
C LYS A 312 0.07 23.04 6.78
N PRO A 313 1.15 23.82 6.69
CA PRO A 313 1.13 25.21 7.15
C PRO A 313 0.05 26.06 6.44
N VAL A 314 -0.64 26.90 7.21
CA VAL A 314 -1.72 27.79 6.71
C VAL A 314 -1.17 28.84 5.74
N ASP A 315 0.08 29.26 5.93
CA ASP A 315 0.76 30.27 5.11
C ASP A 315 1.56 29.68 3.96
N SER A 316 1.29 28.42 3.57
CA SER A 316 1.94 27.83 2.40
C SER A 316 1.44 28.49 1.12
N VAL A 317 2.17 29.51 0.66
CA VAL A 317 2.08 30.03 -0.71
C VAL A 317 2.29 28.85 -1.67
N PRO A 318 1.51 28.71 -2.75
CA PRO A 318 1.80 27.71 -3.78
C PRO A 318 3.22 27.97 -4.30
N VAL A 319 4.07 26.94 -4.19
CA VAL A 319 5.42 26.93 -4.76
C VAL A 319 5.34 26.45 -6.19
#